data_AF-A0A831L4P4-F1
#
_entry.id   AF-A0A831L4P4-F1
#
_cell.length_a   1.000
_cell.length_b   1.000
_cell.length_c   1.000
_cell.angle_alpha   90.00
_cell.angle_beta   90.00
_cell.angle_gamma   90.00
#
_symmetry.space_group_name_H-M   'P 1'
#
loop_
_entity.id
_entity.type
_entity.pdbx_description
1 polymer ?
#
loop_
_entity_poly.entity_id
_entity_poly.type
_entity_poly.pdbx_seq_one_letter_code
_entity_poly.pdbx_strand_id
1 'polypeptide(L)'
;MKKFANMGRPKDFWAISLFSLNLKQVIIKDMNFSLRDSRGMNYVELILAMAIIGILFTITFTFMTLDYRRRANDVAALGIMQGLVSDARFCVGNGSDLKLTGDGTPDVGRPICENTRAIWPEMVIGWEYKDGASSVPYEGFYFSASSTHDSSKGIICTPEGCTATWDTGY
;
A
#
# COMPACT_ATOMS: atom_id res chain seq x y z
N MET A 1 21.68 23.84 36.00
CA MET A 1 20.99 25.14 35.85
C MET A 1 21.28 25.70 34.46
N LYS A 2 20.24 26.25 33.78
CA LYS A 2 20.20 26.81 32.41
C LYS A 2 20.22 25.74 31.30
N LYS A 3 19.44 25.77 30.22
CA LYS A 3 18.40 26.69 29.69
C LYS A 3 17.65 25.93 28.57
N PHE A 4 16.44 26.40 28.28
CA PHE A 4 15.44 25.89 27.32
C PHE A 4 15.86 25.70 25.85
N ALA A 5 15.08 24.83 25.19
CA ALA A 5 14.52 24.93 23.83
C ALA A 5 15.41 24.70 22.61
N ASN A 6 15.00 23.73 21.76
CA ASN A 6 14.46 23.91 20.40
C ASN A 6 14.73 22.66 19.56
N MET A 7 13.68 21.95 19.16
CA MET A 7 13.08 21.99 17.81
C MET A 7 14.05 21.57 16.69
N GLY A 8 13.86 20.33 16.25
CA GLY A 8 14.31 19.83 14.96
C GLY A 8 13.21 18.99 14.32
N ARG A 9 12.03 19.59 14.07
CA ARG A 9 11.06 19.00 13.15
C ARG A 9 11.57 19.16 11.72
N PRO A 10 11.42 18.13 10.87
CA PRO A 10 11.81 18.23 9.46
C PRO A 10 11.05 19.39 8.80
N LYS A 11 11.85 20.22 8.13
CA LYS A 11 11.43 21.16 7.08
C LYS A 11 10.63 20.35 6.05
N ASP A 12 9.68 21.01 5.37
CA ASP A 12 8.87 20.51 4.23
C ASP A 12 7.35 20.59 4.45
N PHE A 13 6.89 21.24 5.52
CA PHE A 13 5.46 21.47 5.79
C PHE A 13 4.90 22.83 5.31
N TRP A 14 5.58 23.52 4.38
CA TRP A 14 5.21 24.88 3.96
C TRP A 14 4.64 25.02 2.54
N ALA A 15 4.45 23.94 1.78
CA ALA A 15 3.93 24.04 0.42
C ALA A 15 2.41 23.88 0.28
N ILE A 16 1.68 23.40 1.31
CA ILE A 16 0.26 23.05 1.17
C ILE A 16 -0.69 24.12 1.75
N SER A 17 -0.17 25.09 2.52
CA SER A 17 -1.00 26.08 3.22
C SER A 17 -1.43 27.29 2.37
N LEU A 18 -0.81 27.54 1.21
CA LEU A 18 -1.08 28.76 0.42
C LEU A 18 -2.16 28.62 -0.67
N PHE A 19 -2.67 27.40 -0.95
CA PHE A 19 -3.75 27.21 -1.94
C PHE A 19 -5.17 27.30 -1.35
N SER A 20 -5.31 27.29 -0.02
CA SER A 20 -6.62 27.22 0.66
C SER A 20 -7.32 28.57 0.85
N LEU A 21 -6.60 29.70 0.79
CA LEU A 21 -7.16 31.00 1.22
C LEU A 21 -7.48 32.01 0.10
N ASN A 22 -7.08 31.76 -1.16
CA ASN A 22 -7.40 32.68 -2.27
C ASN A 22 -8.57 32.24 -3.17
N LEU A 23 -9.11 31.03 -3.01
CA LEU A 23 -10.28 30.62 -3.82
C LEU A 23 -11.62 31.19 -3.30
N LYS A 24 -11.74 31.49 -2.00
CA LYS A 24 -13.02 31.96 -1.43
C LYS A 24 -13.41 33.38 -1.84
N GLN A 25 -12.45 34.24 -2.19
CA GLN A 25 -12.74 35.64 -2.50
C GLN A 25 -12.89 35.96 -3.99
N VAL A 26 -12.25 35.20 -4.88
CA VAL A 26 -12.33 35.45 -6.33
C VAL A 26 -13.66 34.96 -6.92
N ILE A 27 -14.30 33.95 -6.32
CA ILE A 27 -15.50 33.33 -6.91
C ILE A 27 -16.79 34.11 -6.61
N ILE A 28 -16.84 34.93 -5.55
CA ILE A 28 -18.13 35.42 -5.03
C ILE A 28 -18.50 36.83 -5.51
N LYS A 29 -17.56 37.65 -6.00
CA LYS A 29 -17.86 39.10 -6.14
C LYS A 29 -18.48 39.57 -7.45
N ASP A 30 -18.47 38.78 -8.54
CA ASP A 30 -19.00 39.23 -9.84
C ASP A 30 -19.92 38.23 -10.57
N MET A 31 -20.58 37.30 -9.87
CA MET A 31 -21.63 36.46 -10.47
C MET A 31 -23.02 36.93 -10.05
N ASN A 32 -23.38 38.16 -10.42
CA ASN A 32 -24.78 38.57 -10.49
C ASN A 32 -25.27 38.45 -11.94
N PHE A 33 -25.37 37.22 -12.43
CA PHE A 33 -25.94 36.93 -13.73
C PHE A 33 -27.42 36.61 -13.56
N SER A 34 -28.24 37.65 -13.60
CA SER A 34 -29.69 37.54 -13.69
C SER A 34 -30.06 37.06 -15.10
N LEU A 35 -30.31 35.77 -15.27
CA LEU A 35 -31.14 35.28 -16.38
C LEU A 35 -32.20 34.34 -15.84
N ARG A 36 -33.33 34.95 -15.49
CA ARG A 36 -34.60 34.28 -15.30
C ARG A 36 -35.28 34.24 -16.67
N ASP A 37 -35.14 33.15 -17.40
CA ASP A 37 -36.22 32.70 -18.27
C ASP A 37 -36.23 31.19 -18.49
N SER A 38 -37.43 30.65 -18.60
CA SER A 38 -37.74 29.24 -18.52
C SER A 38 -37.62 28.63 -19.92
N ARG A 39 -36.89 27.50 -20.04
CA ARG A 39 -36.89 26.51 -21.16
C ARG A 39 -35.71 26.47 -22.13
N GLY A 40 -34.51 26.88 -21.74
CA GLY A 40 -33.30 26.52 -22.48
C GLY A 40 -32.06 26.70 -21.61
N MET A 41 -31.27 25.64 -21.46
CA MET A 41 -29.99 25.71 -20.72
C MET A 41 -29.10 26.72 -21.44
N ASN A 42 -28.68 27.76 -20.73
CA ASN A 42 -27.93 28.85 -21.35
C ASN A 42 -26.48 28.41 -21.63
N TYR A 43 -25.85 28.89 -22.70
CA TYR A 43 -24.50 28.43 -23.10
C TYR A 43 -23.45 28.61 -21.98
N VAL A 44 -23.59 29.67 -21.19
CA VAL A 44 -22.74 29.95 -20.02
C VAL A 44 -22.95 28.91 -18.90
N GLU A 45 -24.19 28.48 -18.67
CA GLU A 45 -24.53 27.47 -17.66
C GLU A 45 -23.96 26.09 -18.05
N LEU A 46 -23.99 25.76 -19.35
CA LEU A 46 -23.38 24.55 -19.89
C LEU A 46 -21.86 24.53 -19.68
N ILE A 47 -21.16 25.63 -19.96
CA ILE A 47 -19.71 25.75 -19.77
C ILE A 47 -19.35 25.64 -18.28
N LEU A 48 -20.12 26.30 -17.41
CA LEU A 48 -19.91 26.24 -15.96
C LEU A 48 -20.08 24.81 -15.43
N ALA A 49 -21.10 24.09 -15.89
CA ALA A 49 -21.32 22.70 -15.51
C ALA A 49 -20.16 21.79 -15.92
N MET A 50 -19.66 21.91 -17.15
CA MET A 50 -18.51 21.11 -17.62
C MET A 50 -17.23 21.42 -16.84
N ALA A 51 -17.00 22.68 -16.48
CA ALA A 51 -15.84 23.08 -15.67
C ALA A 51 -15.89 22.46 -14.26
N ILE A 52 -17.06 22.49 -13.61
CA ILE A 52 -17.24 21.91 -12.27
C ILE A 52 -17.05 20.38 -12.33
N ILE A 53 -17.63 19.71 -13.33
CA ILE A 53 -17.50 18.25 -13.49
C ILE A 53 -16.03 17.85 -13.70
N GLY A 54 -15.26 18.61 -14.48
CA GLY A 54 -13.84 18.35 -14.70
C GLY A 54 -13.00 18.42 -13.41
N ILE A 55 -13.24 19.43 -12.57
CA ILE A 55 -12.55 19.57 -11.28
C ILE A 55 -12.91 18.41 -10.34
N LEU A 56 -14.19 18.04 -10.25
CA LEU A 56 -14.61 16.91 -9.41
C LEU A 56 -13.97 15.59 -9.87
N PHE A 57 -13.92 15.35 -11.18
CA PHE A 57 -13.35 14.12 -11.73
C PHE A 57 -11.87 13.97 -11.37
N THR A 58 -11.07 15.03 -11.55
CA THR A 58 -9.63 14.99 -11.22
C THR A 58 -9.34 14.68 -9.76
N ILE A 59 -10.12 15.24 -8.83
CA ILE A 59 -9.94 15.00 -7.38
C ILE A 59 -10.31 13.56 -7.03
N THR A 60 -11.46 13.07 -7.52
CA THR A 60 -11.89 11.70 -7.20
C THR A 60 -10.94 10.64 -7.76
N PHE A 61 -10.37 10.87 -8.95
CA PHE A 61 -9.50 9.91 -9.61
C PHE A 61 -8.16 9.73 -8.89
N THR A 62 -7.59 10.80 -8.33
CA THR A 62 -6.30 10.72 -7.62
C THR A 62 -6.41 9.94 -6.31
N PHE A 63 -7.45 10.16 -5.51
CA PHE A 63 -7.67 9.41 -4.27
C PHE A 63 -7.97 7.93 -4.53
N MET A 64 -8.80 7.61 -5.52
CA MET A 64 -9.13 6.21 -5.83
C MET A 64 -7.95 5.44 -6.39
N THR A 65 -7.08 6.04 -7.20
CA THR A 65 -6.00 5.26 -7.82
C THR A 65 -4.88 4.91 -6.85
N LEU A 66 -4.58 5.75 -5.86
CA LEU A 66 -3.46 5.51 -4.94
C LEU A 66 -3.82 4.48 -3.85
N ASP A 67 -4.96 4.64 -3.19
CA ASP A 67 -5.32 3.80 -2.03
C ASP A 67 -5.73 2.39 -2.45
N TYR A 68 -6.42 2.24 -3.58
CA TYR A 68 -6.80 0.92 -4.07
C TYR A 68 -5.61 0.11 -4.56
N ARG A 69 -4.60 0.76 -5.16
CA ARG A 69 -3.36 0.06 -5.57
C ARG A 69 -2.61 -0.49 -4.36
N ARG A 70 -2.54 0.27 -3.26
CA ARG A 70 -1.90 -0.20 -2.02
C ARG A 70 -2.64 -1.41 -1.44
N ARG A 71 -3.97 -1.35 -1.34
CA ARG A 71 -4.78 -2.47 -0.86
C ARG A 71 -4.70 -3.70 -1.78
N ALA A 72 -4.66 -3.49 -3.09
CA ALA A 72 -4.48 -4.57 -4.06
C ALA A 72 -3.11 -5.25 -3.87
N ASN A 73 -2.06 -4.48 -3.64
CA ASN A 73 -0.73 -5.03 -3.34
C ASN A 73 -0.72 -5.78 -2.00
N ASP A 74 -1.39 -5.26 -0.96
CA ASP A 74 -1.51 -5.94 0.34
C ASP A 74 -2.16 -7.33 0.19
N VAL A 75 -3.24 -7.43 -0.60
CA VAL A 75 -3.91 -8.71 -0.89
C VAL A 75 -3.07 -9.60 -1.80
N ALA A 76 -2.39 -9.05 -2.80
CA ALA A 76 -1.52 -9.81 -3.69
C ALA A 76 -0.32 -10.41 -2.93
N ALA A 77 0.29 -9.65 -2.01
CA ALA A 77 1.34 -10.14 -1.13
C ALA A 77 0.85 -11.31 -0.27
N LEU A 78 -0.36 -11.19 0.31
CA LEU A 78 -0.98 -12.28 1.06
C LEU A 78 -1.22 -13.51 0.19
N GLY A 79 -1.71 -13.33 -1.04
CA GLY A 79 -1.94 -14.43 -1.98
C GLY A 79 -0.65 -15.17 -2.37
N ILE A 80 0.44 -14.43 -2.61
CA ILE A 80 1.77 -15.02 -2.86
C ILE A 80 2.21 -15.84 -1.65
N MET A 81 2.18 -15.24 -0.46
CA MET A 81 2.63 -15.89 0.77
C MET A 81 1.82 -17.15 1.09
N GLN A 82 0.49 -17.11 0.90
CA GLN A 82 -0.38 -18.28 1.07
C GLN A 82 -0.08 -19.39 0.07
N GLY A 83 0.27 -19.07 -1.16
CA GLY A 83 0.68 -20.06 -2.17
C GLY A 83 1.95 -20.80 -1.77
N LEU A 84 2.88 -20.13 -1.09
CA LEU A 84 4.15 -20.71 -0.66
C LEU A 84 4.00 -21.68 0.52
N VAL A 85 2.92 -21.59 1.30
CA VAL A 85 2.67 -22.48 2.44
C VAL A 85 2.58 -23.93 2.02
N SER A 86 1.92 -24.24 0.90
CA SER A 86 1.80 -25.64 0.44
C SER A 86 3.14 -26.23 0.03
N ASP A 87 3.97 -25.43 -0.65
CA ASP A 87 5.30 -25.87 -1.09
C ASP A 87 6.25 -26.02 0.11
N ALA A 88 6.20 -25.08 1.06
CA ALA A 88 6.96 -25.16 2.30
C ALA A 88 6.56 -26.36 3.17
N ARG A 89 5.25 -26.66 3.27
CA ARG A 89 4.76 -27.88 3.95
C ARG A 89 5.29 -29.14 3.29
N PHE A 90 5.31 -29.18 1.95
CA PHE A 90 5.85 -30.31 1.21
C PHE A 90 7.35 -30.49 1.46
N CYS A 91 8.13 -29.41 1.50
CA CYS A 91 9.55 -29.44 1.83
C CYS A 91 9.81 -30.04 3.21
N VAL A 92 9.17 -29.49 4.24
CA VAL A 92 9.34 -29.94 5.63
C VAL A 92 8.82 -31.37 5.82
N GLY A 93 7.71 -31.74 5.17
CA GLY A 93 7.15 -33.09 5.21
C GLY A 93 8.06 -34.16 4.58
N ASN A 94 8.89 -33.77 3.61
CA ASN A 94 9.91 -34.65 3.00
C ASN A 94 11.27 -34.57 3.70
N GLY A 95 11.35 -33.92 4.86
CA GLY A 95 12.59 -33.78 5.62
C GLY A 95 13.62 -32.84 4.98
N SER A 96 13.19 -31.95 4.09
CA SER A 96 14.06 -30.96 3.45
C SER A 96 13.88 -29.60 4.09
N ASP A 97 14.99 -28.90 4.32
CA ASP A 97 14.96 -27.50 4.76
C ASP A 97 14.62 -26.53 3.64
N LEU A 98 14.06 -25.38 4.04
CA LEU A 98 13.84 -24.25 3.17
C LEU A 98 15.18 -23.63 2.79
N LYS A 99 15.36 -23.32 1.50
CA LYS A 99 16.52 -22.57 1.02
C LYS A 99 16.33 -21.10 1.32
N LEU A 100 17.16 -20.61 2.23
CA LEU A 100 17.20 -19.24 2.69
C LEU A 100 18.60 -18.67 2.43
N THR A 101 18.68 -17.36 2.28
CA THR A 101 19.93 -16.59 2.27
C THR A 101 20.61 -16.68 3.65
N GLY A 102 21.89 -16.32 3.73
CA GLY A 102 22.66 -16.37 5.00
C GLY A 102 22.05 -15.58 6.16
N ASP A 103 21.20 -14.59 5.86
CA ASP A 103 20.49 -13.76 6.84
C ASP A 103 19.12 -14.33 7.25
N GLY A 104 18.78 -15.54 6.79
CA GLY A 104 17.48 -16.16 7.06
C GLY A 104 16.34 -15.51 6.30
N THR A 105 16.60 -14.86 5.16
CA THR A 105 15.57 -14.39 4.23
C THR A 105 15.36 -15.41 3.11
N PRO A 106 14.14 -15.59 2.58
CA PRO A 106 13.89 -16.37 1.36
C PRO A 106 14.81 -15.98 0.19
N ASP A 107 15.46 -16.95 -0.44
CA ASP A 107 16.40 -16.72 -1.56
C ASP A 107 15.63 -16.60 -2.88
N VAL A 108 15.26 -15.37 -3.23
CA VAL A 108 14.38 -15.06 -4.38
C VAL A 108 14.98 -15.57 -5.69
N GLY A 109 14.16 -16.26 -6.49
CA GLY A 109 14.57 -16.88 -7.75
C GLY A 109 15.28 -18.23 -7.60
N ARG A 110 15.48 -18.71 -6.37
CA ARG A 110 15.97 -20.07 -6.08
C ARG A 110 14.83 -21.01 -5.69
N PRO A 111 15.02 -22.33 -5.85
CA PRO A 111 14.06 -23.32 -5.37
C PRO A 111 13.77 -23.17 -3.88
N ILE A 112 12.52 -23.40 -3.48
CA ILE A 112 12.08 -23.31 -2.08
C ILE A 112 12.80 -24.36 -1.22
N CYS A 113 13.00 -25.56 -1.76
CA CYS A 113 13.86 -26.60 -1.20
C CYS A 113 14.41 -27.51 -2.32
N GLU A 114 15.38 -28.38 -1.99
CA GLU A 114 16.14 -29.18 -2.97
C GLU A 114 15.27 -30.08 -3.85
N ASN A 115 14.13 -30.52 -3.33
CA ASN A 115 13.26 -31.51 -3.98
C ASN A 115 12.09 -30.88 -4.76
N THR A 116 12.05 -29.56 -4.91
CA THR A 116 10.94 -28.87 -5.60
C THR A 116 11.43 -28.03 -6.76
N ARG A 117 10.56 -27.85 -7.76
CA ARG A 117 10.73 -26.84 -8.81
C ARG A 117 10.09 -25.50 -8.46
N ALA A 118 9.34 -25.46 -7.36
CA ALA A 118 8.77 -24.22 -6.85
C ALA A 118 9.91 -23.32 -6.41
N ILE A 119 9.88 -22.07 -6.84
CA ILE A 119 10.90 -21.06 -6.55
C ILE A 119 10.32 -20.01 -5.63
N TRP A 120 11.17 -19.36 -4.83
CA TRP A 120 10.78 -18.16 -4.10
C TRP A 120 10.48 -17.05 -5.10
N PRO A 121 9.23 -16.58 -5.19
CA PRO A 121 8.85 -15.53 -6.13
C PRO A 121 9.32 -14.18 -5.61
N GLU A 122 9.50 -13.25 -6.55
CA GLU A 122 9.65 -11.84 -6.21
C GLU A 122 8.35 -11.30 -5.60
N MET A 123 8.48 -10.47 -4.57
CA MET A 123 7.33 -9.87 -3.92
C MET A 123 6.75 -8.73 -4.75
N VAL A 124 5.45 -8.47 -4.55
CA VAL A 124 4.82 -7.30 -5.16
C VAL A 124 5.42 -6.00 -4.66
N ILE A 125 5.38 -4.96 -5.49
CA ILE A 125 5.92 -3.64 -5.16
C ILE A 125 5.34 -3.15 -3.82
N GLY A 126 6.22 -2.75 -2.91
CA GLY A 126 5.85 -2.27 -1.58
C GLY A 126 5.91 -3.36 -0.50
N TRP A 127 6.37 -4.56 -0.83
CA TRP A 127 6.51 -5.71 0.05
C TRP A 127 7.86 -6.38 -0.10
N GLU A 128 8.44 -6.81 1.02
CA GLU A 128 9.72 -7.51 1.07
C GLU A 128 9.63 -8.65 2.08
N TYR A 129 10.38 -9.73 1.83
CA TYR A 129 10.54 -10.78 2.82
C TYR A 129 11.36 -10.29 4.00
N LYS A 130 10.98 -10.74 5.20
CA LYS A 130 11.68 -10.46 6.45
C LYS A 130 12.76 -11.50 6.71
N ASP A 131 13.78 -11.05 7.44
CA ASP A 131 14.80 -11.87 8.06
C ASP A 131 14.22 -12.76 9.16
N GLY A 132 14.96 -13.82 9.50
CA GLY A 132 14.55 -14.77 10.54
C GLY A 132 13.52 -15.81 10.09
N ALA A 133 13.37 -16.07 8.79
CA ALA A 133 12.74 -17.29 8.33
C ALA A 133 13.55 -18.50 8.80
N SER A 134 12.84 -19.58 9.11
CA SER A 134 13.44 -20.82 9.58
C SER A 134 12.62 -22.01 9.12
N SER A 135 13.29 -23.15 8.99
CA SER A 135 12.65 -24.45 8.85
C SER A 135 13.36 -25.44 9.74
N VAL A 136 12.60 -26.39 10.25
CA VAL A 136 13.13 -27.57 10.93
C VAL A 136 12.47 -28.78 10.27
N PRO A 137 13.26 -29.72 9.70
CA PRO A 137 12.71 -30.89 9.03
C PRO A 137 11.74 -31.64 9.94
N TYR A 138 10.57 -32.01 9.41
CA TYR A 138 9.49 -32.70 10.14
C TYR A 138 8.85 -31.94 11.32
N GLU A 139 9.36 -30.80 11.76
CA GLU A 139 8.81 -30.04 12.89
C GLU A 139 8.00 -28.81 12.44
N GLY A 140 8.48 -28.07 11.44
CA GLY A 140 7.76 -26.91 10.94
C GLY A 140 8.60 -25.92 10.15
N PHE A 141 7.96 -24.80 9.78
CA PHE A 141 8.62 -23.67 9.14
C PHE A 141 8.00 -22.36 9.60
N TYR A 142 8.76 -21.29 9.41
CA TYR A 142 8.36 -19.93 9.65
C TYR A 142 8.96 -19.06 8.56
N PHE A 143 8.15 -18.24 7.91
CA PHE A 143 8.64 -17.16 7.04
C PHE A 143 7.68 -15.98 7.12
N SER A 144 8.19 -14.78 6.92
CA SER A 144 7.39 -13.57 7.04
C SER A 144 7.77 -12.53 6.00
N ALA A 145 6.88 -11.57 5.79
CA ALA A 145 7.05 -10.44 4.91
C ALA A 145 6.49 -9.19 5.56
N SER A 146 7.00 -8.02 5.18
CA SER A 146 6.50 -6.73 5.66
C SER A 146 6.37 -5.72 4.55
N SER A 147 5.49 -4.75 4.75
CA SER A 147 5.41 -3.63 3.82
C SER A 147 6.62 -2.72 3.98
N THR A 148 7.18 -2.26 2.86
CA THR A 148 8.24 -1.25 2.84
C THR A 148 7.71 0.15 3.12
N HIS A 149 6.39 0.35 3.00
CA HIS A 149 5.73 1.63 3.26
C HIS A 149 5.23 1.76 4.69
N ASP A 150 4.99 0.65 5.38
CA ASP A 150 4.41 0.62 6.72
C ASP A 150 4.92 -0.60 7.50
N SER A 151 5.80 -0.35 8.48
CA SER A 151 6.43 -1.40 9.28
C SER A 151 5.47 -2.07 10.26
N SER A 152 4.27 -1.53 10.47
CA SER A 152 3.21 -2.17 11.27
C SER A 152 2.50 -3.30 10.50
N LYS A 153 2.60 -3.28 9.17
CA LYS A 153 2.00 -4.29 8.29
C LYS A 153 2.95 -5.45 8.06
N GLY A 154 2.48 -6.64 8.38
CA GLY A 154 3.25 -7.87 8.26
C GLY A 154 2.38 -9.04 7.85
N ILE A 155 3.00 -10.00 7.18
CA ILE A 155 2.42 -11.31 6.90
C ILE A 155 3.35 -12.34 7.49
N ILE A 156 2.82 -13.23 8.32
CA ILE A 156 3.56 -14.30 8.97
C ILE A 156 2.94 -15.61 8.52
N CYS A 157 3.76 -16.54 8.06
CA CYS A 157 3.32 -17.86 7.63
C CYS A 157 3.99 -18.96 8.46
N THR A 158 3.16 -19.91 8.90
CA THR A 158 3.52 -21.08 9.69
C THR A 158 2.94 -22.33 9.04
N PRO A 159 3.18 -23.55 9.57
CA PRO A 159 2.57 -24.76 9.06
C PRO A 159 1.05 -24.76 9.17
N GLU A 160 0.43 -23.84 9.92
CA GLU A 160 -1.03 -23.74 10.06
C GLU A 160 -1.65 -22.84 9.00
N GLY A 161 -0.90 -21.86 8.49
CA GLY A 161 -1.34 -20.93 7.46
C GLY A 161 -0.62 -19.60 7.55
N CYS A 162 -1.14 -18.59 6.86
CA CYS A 162 -0.62 -17.22 6.95
C CYS A 162 -1.60 -16.32 7.69
N THR A 163 -1.08 -15.57 8.65
CA THR A 163 -1.77 -14.47 9.32
C THR A 163 -1.20 -13.15 8.81
N ALA A 164 -2.09 -12.18 8.56
CA ALA A 164 -1.68 -10.85 8.15
C ALA A 164 -2.12 -9.83 9.20
N THR A 165 -1.18 -8.97 9.60
CA THR A 165 -1.44 -7.83 10.45
C THR A 165 -1.62 -6.61 9.56
N TRP A 166 -2.86 -6.13 9.51
CA TRP A 166 -3.22 -4.86 8.91
C TRP A 166 -3.58 -3.94 10.05
N ASP A 167 -3.00 -2.74 10.13
CA ASP A 167 -3.51 -1.73 11.05
C ASP A 167 -4.95 -1.41 10.60
N THR A 168 -5.95 -1.97 11.27
CA THR A 168 -7.37 -1.73 10.99
C THR A 168 -7.75 -0.38 11.60
N GLY A 169 -7.09 0.68 11.14
CA GLY A 169 -7.44 2.06 11.44
C GLY A 169 -8.68 2.45 10.66
N TYR A 170 -9.85 2.05 11.17
CA TYR A 170 -11.11 2.74 10.93
C TYR A 170 -11.35 3.73 12.07
#